data_AF-A0A3B8IZA6-F1
#
_entry.id   AF-A0A3B8IZA6-F1
#
_cell.length_a   1.000
_cell.length_b   1.000
_cell.length_c   1.000
_cell.angle_alpha   90.00
_cell.angle_beta   90.00
_cell.angle_gamma   90.00
#
_symmetry.space_group_name_H-M   'P 1'
#
loop_
_entity.id
_entity.type
_entity.pdbx_description
1 polymer ?
#
loop_
_entity_poly.entity_id
_entity_poly.type
_entity_poly.pdbx_seq_one_letter_code
_entity_poly.pdbx_strand_id
1 'polypeptide(L)'
;MSIQNSIIKHLSQPPNLHYAEKIFSRQFGKEKAKAILDKSCHACNVSGKANSVSHLELLYKHLSTQEGKIGVYGYSLLVMLKSYTNLQVFSQTLSR
;
A
#
# COMPACT_ATOMS: atom_id res chain seq x y z
N MET A 1 21.11 -18.72 -1.47
CA MET A 1 20.56 -17.46 -0.89
C MET A 1 19.62 -17.83 0.25
N SER A 2 19.96 -17.51 1.50
CA SER A 2 19.18 -17.88 2.68
C SER A 2 17.79 -17.24 2.68
N ILE A 3 16.78 -17.98 3.12
CA ILE A 3 15.35 -17.58 3.17
C ILE A 3 15.16 -16.22 3.89
N GLN A 4 15.99 -15.94 4.91
CA GLN A 4 16.03 -14.65 5.60
C GLN A 4 16.30 -13.45 4.69
N ASN A 5 17.20 -13.57 3.70
CA ASN A 5 17.50 -12.47 2.77
C ASN A 5 16.35 -12.19 1.81
N SER A 6 15.53 -13.19 1.49
CA SER A 6 14.36 -13.03 0.62
C SER A 6 13.19 -12.38 1.36
N ILE A 7 12.98 -12.77 2.64
CA ILE A 7 11.96 -12.18 3.51
C ILE A 7 12.29 -10.73 3.83
N ILE A 8 13.54 -10.42 4.16
CA ILE A 8 14.00 -9.04 4.37
C ILE A 8 13.83 -8.24 3.08
N LYS A 9 14.22 -8.76 1.90
CA LYS A 9 13.99 -8.06 0.61
C LYS A 9 12.51 -7.81 0.31
N HIS A 10 11.63 -8.75 0.65
CA HIS A 10 10.19 -8.59 0.44
C HIS A 10 9.55 -7.61 1.43
N LEU A 11 10.06 -7.55 2.66
CA LEU A 11 9.71 -6.54 3.67
C LEU A 11 10.39 -5.18 3.40
N SER A 12 11.38 -5.12 2.51
CA SER A 12 12.12 -3.89 2.16
C SER A 12 11.45 -3.04 1.09
N GLN A 13 10.44 -3.56 0.38
CA GLN A 13 9.73 -2.78 -0.63
C GLN A 13 8.46 -2.17 -0.03
N PRO A 14 8.28 -0.84 -0.11
CA PRO A 14 7.08 -0.21 0.39
C PRO A 14 5.87 -0.74 -0.40
N PRO A 15 4.71 -0.96 0.25
CA PRO A 15 3.48 -1.26 -0.47
C PRO A 15 3.13 -0.08 -1.38
N ASN A 16 3.44 -0.22 -2.66
CA ASN A 16 3.25 0.80 -3.68
C ASN A 16 1.92 0.62 -4.42
N LEU A 17 1.56 1.61 -5.23
CA LEU A 17 0.31 1.60 -5.99
C LEU A 17 0.15 0.35 -6.87
N HIS A 18 1.24 -0.15 -7.45
CA HIS A 18 1.22 -1.36 -8.27
C HIS A 18 0.91 -2.61 -7.45
N TYR A 19 1.41 -2.70 -6.23
CA TYR A 19 1.08 -3.78 -5.30
C TYR A 19 -0.40 -3.74 -4.91
N ALA A 20 -0.94 -2.56 -4.62
CA ALA A 20 -2.37 -2.37 -4.36
C ALA A 20 -3.21 -2.78 -5.58
N GLU A 21 -2.83 -2.35 -6.79
CA GLU A 21 -3.49 -2.73 -8.04
C GLU A 21 -3.53 -4.25 -8.24
N LYS A 22 -2.44 -4.95 -7.93
CA LYS A 22 -2.38 -6.42 -8.00
C LYS A 22 -3.32 -7.10 -7.01
N ILE A 23 -3.40 -6.61 -5.77
CA ILE A 23 -4.33 -7.15 -4.76
C ILE A 23 -5.77 -6.92 -5.20
N PHE A 24 -6.13 -5.68 -5.54
CA PHE A 24 -7.49 -5.36 -5.94
C PHE A 24 -7.89 -6.09 -7.23
N SER A 25 -6.99 -6.22 -8.21
CA SER A 25 -7.27 -6.93 -9.46
C SER A 25 -7.59 -8.41 -9.23
N ARG A 26 -6.93 -9.05 -8.26
CA ARG A 26 -7.21 -10.44 -7.89
C ARG A 26 -8.57 -10.62 -7.23
N GLN A 27 -9.05 -9.60 -6.50
CA GLN A 27 -10.26 -9.70 -5.69
C GLN A 27 -11.52 -9.20 -6.42
N PHE A 28 -11.37 -8.20 -7.29
CA PHE A 28 -12.48 -7.51 -7.92
C PHE A 28 -12.46 -7.57 -9.46
N GLY A 29 -11.38 -8.10 -10.05
CA GLY A 29 -11.12 -8.02 -11.49
C GLY A 29 -10.37 -6.74 -11.87
N LYS A 30 -9.60 -6.78 -12.95
CA LYS A 30 -8.70 -5.69 -13.37
C LYS A 30 -9.42 -4.35 -13.58
N GLU A 31 -10.54 -4.36 -14.31
CA GLU A 31 -11.27 -3.12 -14.63
C GLU A 31 -11.84 -2.47 -13.37
N LYS A 32 -12.45 -3.27 -12.49
CA LYS A 32 -13.03 -2.79 -11.25
C LYS A 32 -11.96 -2.32 -10.26
N ALA A 33 -10.82 -3.02 -10.19
CA ALA A 33 -9.68 -2.61 -9.39
C ALA A 33 -9.15 -1.25 -9.83
N LYS A 34 -8.97 -1.06 -11.14
CA LYS A 34 -8.55 0.23 -11.71
C LYS A 34 -9.56 1.32 -11.37
N ALA A 35 -10.85 1.09 -11.57
CA ALA A 35 -11.89 2.07 -11.25
C ALA A 35 -11.92 2.47 -9.76
N ILE A 36 -11.74 1.51 -8.85
CA ILE A 36 -11.67 1.76 -7.39
C ILE A 36 -10.46 2.63 -7.04
N LEU A 37 -9.30 2.29 -7.60
CA LEU A 37 -8.04 2.98 -7.33
C LEU A 37 -8.03 4.37 -7.97
N ASP A 38 -8.48 4.52 -9.21
CA ASP A 38 -8.59 5.82 -9.89
C ASP A 38 -9.55 6.75 -9.14
N LYS A 39 -10.72 6.25 -8.71
CA LYS A 39 -11.67 7.02 -7.89
C LYS A 39 -11.05 7.47 -6.57
N SER A 40 -10.29 6.59 -5.92
CA SER A 40 -9.66 6.89 -4.63
C SER A 40 -8.48 7.86 -4.78
N CYS A 41 -7.68 7.73 -5.85
CA CYS A 41 -6.62 8.68 -6.19
C CYS A 41 -7.20 10.07 -6.46
N HIS A 42 -8.29 10.14 -7.23
CA HIS A 42 -8.97 11.41 -7.51
C HIS A 42 -9.52 12.05 -6.24
N ALA A 43 -10.19 11.28 -5.37
CA ALA A 43 -10.72 11.77 -4.10
C ALA A 43 -9.63 12.29 -3.15
N CYS A 44 -8.42 11.71 -3.20
CA CYS A 44 -7.29 12.12 -2.36
C CYS A 44 -6.41 13.21 -2.99
N ASN A 45 -6.75 13.69 -4.19
CA ASN A 45 -5.89 14.55 -5.01
C ASN A 45 -4.45 13.99 -5.17
N VAL A 46 -4.35 12.66 -5.25
CA VAL A 46 -3.09 11.95 -5.44
C VAL A 46 -2.92 11.70 -6.93
N SER A 47 -1.79 12.15 -7.49
CA SER A 47 -1.49 11.87 -8.90
C SER A 47 -1.41 10.35 -9.12
N GLY A 48 -1.82 9.85 -10.29
CA GLY A 48 -1.80 8.41 -10.63
C GLY A 48 -0.42 7.74 -10.61
N LYS A 49 0.62 8.45 -10.14
CA LYS A 49 1.97 7.97 -9.82
C LYS A 49 2.24 8.19 -8.32
N ALA A 50 1.38 7.63 -7.46
CA ALA A 50 1.53 7.70 -6.01
C ALA A 50 2.82 6.97 -5.58
N ASN A 51 3.94 7.70 -5.59
CA ASN A 51 5.27 7.16 -5.30
C ASN A 51 5.80 7.59 -3.93
N SER A 52 5.17 8.58 -3.28
CA SER A 52 5.52 8.97 -1.92
C SER A 52 4.72 8.18 -0.90
N VAL A 53 5.36 7.85 0.22
CA VAL A 53 4.73 7.18 1.36
C VAL A 53 3.49 7.96 1.83
N SER A 54 3.55 9.29 1.89
CA SER A 54 2.43 10.14 2.29
C SER A 54 1.24 10.05 1.33
N HIS A 55 1.48 9.98 0.02
CA HIS A 55 0.39 9.79 -0.96
C HIS A 55 -0.26 8.42 -0.84
N LEU A 56 0.55 7.37 -0.61
CA LEU A 56 0.05 6.02 -0.37
C LEU A 56 -0.76 5.93 0.92
N GLU A 57 -0.34 6.64 1.97
CA GLU A 57 -1.07 6.70 3.24
C GLU A 57 -2.44 7.36 3.08
N LEU A 58 -2.52 8.50 2.38
CA LEU A 58 -3.79 9.16 2.06
C LEU A 58 -4.72 8.24 1.28
N LEU A 59 -4.19 7.59 0.23
CA LEU A 59 -4.94 6.67 -0.60
C LEU A 59 -5.48 5.48 0.20
N TYR A 60 -4.64 4.80 0.97
CA TYR A 60 -5.02 3.61 1.74
C TYR A 60 -5.96 3.97 2.89
N LYS A 61 -5.79 5.15 3.50
CA LYS A 61 -6.73 5.68 4.49
C LYS A 61 -8.11 5.90 3.86
N HIS A 62 -8.19 6.53 2.69
CA HIS A 62 -9.46 6.68 1.98
C HIS A 62 -10.08 5.35 1.56
N LEU A 63 -9.28 4.39 1.10
CA LEU A 63 -9.78 3.04 0.79
C LEU A 63 -10.33 2.35 2.04
N SER A 64 -9.70 2.54 3.20
CA SER A 64 -10.12 1.92 4.46
C SER A 64 -11.47 2.43 4.97
N THR A 65 -11.91 3.61 4.54
CA THR A 65 -13.23 4.17 4.89
C THR A 65 -14.34 3.70 3.95
N GLN A 66 -14.01 2.96 2.89
CA GLN A 66 -15.00 2.39 1.97
C GLN A 66 -15.68 1.17 2.60
N GLU A 67 -16.91 0.89 2.18
CA GLU A 67 -17.65 -0.24 2.72
C GLU A 67 -17.21 -1.60 2.15
N GLY A 68 -17.50 -2.65 2.90
CA GLY A 68 -17.30 -4.04 2.50
C GLY A 68 -15.84 -4.41 2.28
N LYS A 69 -15.60 -5.28 1.29
CA LYS A 69 -14.26 -5.82 1.03
C LYS A 69 -13.23 -4.74 0.67
N ILE A 70 -13.66 -3.64 0.04
CA ILE A 70 -12.77 -2.53 -0.34
C ILE A 70 -12.13 -1.92 0.90
N GLY A 71 -12.94 -1.64 1.93
CA GLY A 71 -12.48 -1.15 3.24
C GLY A 71 -11.46 -2.07 3.90
N VAL A 72 -11.75 -3.37 3.94
CA VAL A 72 -10.87 -4.38 4.55
C VAL A 72 -9.50 -4.43 3.85
N TYR A 73 -9.48 -4.43 2.52
CA TYR A 73 -8.21 -4.42 1.78
C TYR A 73 -7.47 -3.07 1.90
N GLY A 74 -8.20 -1.95 1.90
CA GLY A 74 -7.64 -0.61 2.15
C GLY A 74 -6.97 -0.51 3.51
N TYR A 75 -7.63 -0.99 4.56
CA TYR A 75 -7.08 -1.03 5.92
C TYR A 75 -5.85 -1.93 6.01
N SER A 76 -5.88 -3.10 5.37
CA SER A 76 -4.74 -4.03 5.35
C SER A 76 -3.50 -3.40 4.70
N LEU A 77 -3.68 -2.66 3.60
CA LEU A 77 -2.61 -1.90 2.95
C LEU A 77 -2.07 -0.78 3.83
N LEU A 78 -2.97 -0.08 4.55
CA LEU A 78 -2.57 0.98 5.48
C LEU A 78 -1.72 0.44 6.63
N VAL A 79 -2.11 -0.69 7.24
CA VAL A 79 -1.32 -1.35 8.29
C VAL A 79 0.05 -1.77 7.75
N MET A 80 0.11 -2.35 6.54
CA MET A 80 1.37 -2.74 5.91
C MET A 80 2.30 -1.54 5.69
N LEU A 81 1.76 -0.41 5.23
CA LEU A 81 2.53 0.82 5.02
C LEU A 81 3.08 1.39 6.34
N LYS A 82 2.28 1.36 7.41
CA LYS A 82 2.71 1.79 8.75
C LYS A 82 3.77 0.87 9.34
N SER A 83 3.64 -0.44 9.17
CA SER A 83 4.66 -1.40 9.60
C SER A 83 5.98 -1.18 8.85
N TYR A 84 5.91 -0.92 7.53
CA TYR A 84 7.09 -0.61 6.72
C TYR A 84 7.83 0.65 7.21
N THR A 85 7.09 1.73 7.42
CA THR A 85 7.67 3.00 7.89
C THR A 85 8.27 2.88 9.28
N ASN A 86 7.61 2.16 10.20
CA ASN A 86 8.16 1.88 11.53
C ASN A 86 9.46 1.06 11.45
N LEU A 87 9.52 0.04 10.59
CA LEU A 87 10.73 -0.75 10.37
C LEU A 87 11.87 0.08 9.78
N GLN A 88 11.58 0.98 8.85
CA GLN A 88 12.58 1.92 8.31
C GLN A 88 13.15 2.83 9.41
N VAL A 89 12.29 3.45 10.22
CA VAL A 89 12.72 4.31 11.33
C VAL A 89 13.58 3.53 12.32
N PHE A 90 13.13 2.33 12.71
CA PHE A 90 13.89 1.48 13.62
C PHE A 90 15.28 1.11 13.07
N SER A 91 15.38 0.76 11.78
CA SER A 91 16.67 0.45 11.13
C SER A 91 17.63 1.64 11.10
N GLN A 92 17.11 2.86 10.94
CA GLN A 92 17.90 4.09 10.96
C GLN A 92 18.41 4.39 12.38
N THR A 93 17.60 4.12 13.40
CA THR A 93 18.00 4.27 14.80
C THR A 93 19.10 3.29 15.19
N LEU A 94 19.04 2.03 14.73
CA LEU A 94 20.08 1.02 15.00
C LEU A 94 21.39 1.23 14.23
N SER A 95 21.36 2.00 13.14
CA SER A 95 22.55 2.31 12.32
C SER A 95 23.27 3.59 12.77
N ARG A 96 22.77 4.25 13.82
CA ARG A 96 23.37 5.42 14.47
C ARG A 96 24.01 5.01 15.78
#